data_AF-A0A2D4LKF1-F1
#
_entry.id   AF-A0A2D4LKF1-F1
#
_cell.length_a   1.000
_cell.length_b   1.000
_cell.length_c   1.000
_cell.angle_alpha   90.00
_cell.angle_beta   90.00
_cell.angle_gamma   90.00
#
_symmetry.space_group_name_H-M   'P 1'
#
loop_
_entity.id
_entity.type
_entity.pdbx_description
1 polymer ?
#
loop_
_entity_poly.entity_id
_entity_poly.type
_entity_poly.pdbx_seq_one_letter_code
_entity_poly.pdbx_strand_id
1 'polypeptide(L)'
;EIIKHKIGLIEKEELAQKIKSAKQNYFEDANKPGRWLSDKLRKERQSRKINQLINEQGQICYGNAEKKKIAQDYYERLYEQDCSRGENWTIPTGSKFTSDT
;
A
#
# COMPACT_ATOMS: atom_id res chain seq x y z
N GLU A 1 2.86 16.37 62.32
CA GLU A 1 3.09 17.11 61.06
C GLU A 1 3.70 16.25 59.95
N ILE A 2 4.68 15.38 60.24
CA ILE A 2 5.36 14.50 59.27
C ILE A 2 4.41 13.60 58.46
N ILE A 3 3.36 13.05 59.08
CA ILE A 3 2.39 12.16 58.41
C ILE A 3 1.58 12.92 57.34
N LYS A 4 1.14 14.15 57.64
CA LYS A 4 0.40 14.99 56.69
C LYS A 4 1.26 15.35 55.47
N HIS A 5 2.54 15.63 55.69
CA HIS A 5 3.50 15.91 54.61
C HIS A 5 3.70 14.68 53.71
N LYS A 6 3.85 13.48 54.28
CA LYS A 6 3.97 12.23 53.51
C LYS A 6 2.73 11.96 52.66
N ILE A 7 1.54 12.15 53.21
CA ILE A 7 0.28 12.00 52.47
C ILE A 7 0.24 12.99 51.29
N GLY A 8 0.55 14.27 51.51
CA GLY A 8 0.56 15.27 50.45
C GLY A 8 1.62 15.02 49.36
N LEU A 9 2.72 14.33 49.66
CA LEU A 9 3.68 13.89 48.64
C LEU A 9 3.11 12.75 47.78
N ILE A 10 2.46 11.77 48.41
CA ILE A 10 1.84 10.63 47.72
C ILE A 10 0.73 11.12 46.79
N GLU A 11 -0.14 12.03 47.26
CA GLU A 11 -1.22 12.61 46.47
C GLU A 11 -0.70 13.35 45.22
N LYS A 12 0.42 14.06 45.34
CA LYS A 12 1.05 14.75 44.20
C LYS A 12 1.63 13.78 43.18
N GLU A 13 2.25 12.69 43.64
CA GLU A 13 2.77 11.64 42.77
C GLU A 13 1.63 10.92 42.02
N GLU A 14 0.55 10.56 42.72
CA GLU A 14 -0.64 9.97 42.10
C GLU A 14 -1.28 10.88 41.06
N LEU A 15 -1.36 12.19 41.36
CA LEU A 15 -1.87 13.17 40.42
C LEU A 15 -0.98 13.28 39.17
N ALA A 16 0.35 13.30 39.35
CA ALA A 16 1.29 13.32 38.24
C ALA A 16 1.16 12.07 37.36
N GLN A 17 0.99 10.89 37.96
CA GLN A 17 0.76 9.64 37.24
C GLN A 17 -0.56 9.65 36.45
N LYS A 18 -1.66 10.16 37.04
CA LYS A 18 -2.95 10.31 36.35
C LYS A 18 -2.85 11.27 35.16
N ILE A 19 -2.12 12.37 35.30
CA ILE A 19 -1.89 13.30 34.18
C ILE A 19 -1.08 12.63 33.07
N LYS A 20 -0.05 11.87 33.43
CA LYS A 20 0.79 11.13 32.48
C LYS A 20 -0.02 10.09 31.72
N SER A 21 -0.84 9.29 32.42
CA SER A 21 -1.68 8.27 31.78
C SER A 21 -2.77 8.90 30.90
N ALA A 22 -3.41 9.98 31.34
CA ALA A 22 -4.38 10.71 30.52
C ALA A 22 -3.76 11.25 29.21
N LYS A 23 -2.54 11.80 29.28
CA LYS A 23 -1.79 12.23 28.10
C LYS A 23 -1.47 11.05 27.17
N GLN A 24 -0.97 9.95 27.71
CA GLN A 24 -0.67 8.75 26.92
C GLN A 24 -1.91 8.22 26.21
N ASN A 25 -3.02 8.09 26.94
CA ASN A 25 -4.30 7.65 26.39
C ASN A 25 -4.80 8.58 25.27
N TYR A 26 -4.64 9.90 25.43
CA TYR A 26 -5.00 10.87 24.41
C TYR A 26 -4.21 10.68 23.11
N PHE A 27 -2.90 10.43 23.19
CA PHE A 27 -2.07 10.21 22.00
C PHE A 27 -2.26 8.81 21.38
N GLU A 28 -2.57 7.80 22.18
CA GLU A 28 -2.98 6.48 21.66
C GLU A 28 -4.29 6.57 20.88
N ASP A 29 -5.26 7.32 21.40
CA ASP A 29 -6.54 7.58 20.75
C ASP A 29 -6.40 8.49 19.52
N ALA A 30 -5.56 9.52 19.59
CA ALA A 30 -5.26 10.38 18.44
C ALA A 30 -4.51 9.65 17.31
N ASN A 31 -3.86 8.52 17.61
CA ASN A 31 -3.20 7.66 16.62
C ASN A 31 -4.16 6.65 15.96
N LYS A 32 -5.42 6.56 16.37
CA LYS A 32 -6.47 5.74 15.71
C LYS A 32 -6.63 6.08 14.22
N PRO A 33 -6.76 7.36 13.79
CA PRO A 33 -6.85 7.68 12.37
C PRO A 33 -5.61 7.25 11.57
N GLY A 34 -4.40 7.39 12.13
CA GLY A 34 -3.17 6.93 11.49
C GLY A 34 -3.12 5.40 11.33
N ARG A 35 -3.55 4.66 12.35
CA ARG A 35 -3.70 3.19 12.30
C ARG A 35 -4.74 2.77 11.28
N TRP A 36 -5.93 3.38 11.29
CA TRP A 36 -6.99 3.09 10.33
C TRP A 36 -6.59 3.40 8.90
N LEU A 37 -5.90 4.52 8.67
CA LEU A 37 -5.35 4.85 7.35
C LEU A 37 -4.34 3.80 6.90
N SER A 38 -3.42 3.39 7.78
CA SER A 38 -2.43 2.36 7.48
C SER A 38 -3.09 1.02 7.14
N ASP A 39 -4.12 0.64 7.90
CA ASP A 39 -4.89 -0.58 7.65
C ASP A 39 -5.65 -0.52 6.32
N LYS A 40 -6.27 0.63 6.01
CA LYS A 40 -6.95 0.86 4.74
C LYS A 40 -5.98 0.75 3.58
N LEU A 41 -4.84 1.43 3.65
CA LEU A 41 -3.80 1.40 2.61
C LEU A 41 -3.23 -0.01 2.43
N ARG A 42 -3.01 -0.76 3.51
CA ARG A 42 -2.57 -2.16 3.46
C ARG A 42 -3.58 -3.03 2.72
N LYS A 43 -4.87 -2.92 3.06
CA LYS A 43 -5.96 -3.66 2.40
C LYS A 43 -6.07 -3.29 0.93
N GLU A 44 -5.99 -2.01 0.58
CA GLU A 44 -5.99 -1.55 -0.82
C GLU A 44 -4.79 -2.07 -1.62
N ARG A 45 -3.58 -2.10 -1.01
CA ARG A 45 -2.40 -2.67 -1.68
C ARG A 45 -2.55 -4.18 -1.91
N GLN A 46 -3.13 -4.89 -0.95
CA GLN A 46 -3.37 -6.34 -1.05
C GLN A 46 -4.44 -6.66 -2.10
N SER A 47 -5.52 -5.86 -2.18
CA SER A 47 -6.59 -6.09 -3.16
C SER A 47 -6.16 -5.80 -4.60
N ARG A 48 -5.27 -4.83 -4.82
CA ARG A 48 -4.69 -4.53 -6.14
C ARG A 48 -3.66 -5.57 -6.60
N LYS A 49 -3.19 -6.45 -5.71
CA LYS A 49 -2.19 -7.46 -6.05
C LYS A 49 -2.84 -8.62 -6.79
N ILE A 50 -2.27 -8.98 -7.94
CA ILE A 50 -2.67 -10.18 -8.69
C ILE A 50 -2.15 -11.41 -7.94
N ASN A 51 -3.05 -12.08 -7.22
CA ASN A 51 -2.71 -13.25 -6.39
C ASN A 51 -2.59 -14.53 -7.22
N GLN A 52 -3.50 -14.74 -8.17
CA GLN A 52 -3.51 -15.91 -9.06
C GLN A 52 -3.88 -15.50 -10.48
N LEU A 53 -3.41 -16.27 -11.47
CA LEU A 53 -3.84 -16.18 -12.86
C LEU A 53 -4.18 -17.59 -13.35
N ILE A 54 -5.07 -17.67 -14.34
CA ILE A 54 -5.44 -18.92 -14.99
C ILE A 54 -4.62 -19.03 -16.28
N ASN A 55 -3.96 -20.16 -16.49
CA ASN A 55 -3.23 -20.41 -17.72
C ASN A 55 -4.19 -20.82 -18.86
N GLU A 56 -3.65 -20.97 -20.07
CA GLU A 56 -4.42 -21.35 -21.25
C GLU A 56 -5.06 -22.75 -21.14
N GLN A 57 -4.48 -23.61 -20.29
CA GLN A 57 -4.98 -24.94 -20.00
C GLN A 57 -6.02 -24.96 -18.87
N GLY A 58 -6.44 -23.79 -18.35
CA GLY A 58 -7.46 -23.67 -17.30
C GLY A 58 -6.97 -23.94 -15.88
N GLN A 59 -5.67 -24.10 -15.66
CA GLN A 59 -5.07 -24.34 -14.35
C GLN A 59 -4.77 -23.03 -13.62
N ILE A 60 -4.95 -23.03 -12.30
CA ILE A 60 -4.70 -21.86 -11.44
C ILE A 60 -3.23 -21.81 -11.06
N CYS A 61 -2.53 -20.76 -11.48
CA CYS A 61 -1.14 -20.50 -11.16
C CYS A 61 -1.02 -19.44 -10.07
N TYR A 62 -0.30 -19.78 -8.99
CA TYR A 62 -0.02 -18.89 -7.86
C TYR A 62 1.40 -18.30 -7.93
N GLY A 63 2.32 -18.99 -8.62
CA GLY A 63 3.72 -18.62 -8.69
C GLY A 63 3.95 -17.29 -9.43
N ASN A 64 4.88 -16.48 -8.94
CA ASN A 64 5.16 -15.18 -9.56
C ASN A 64 5.76 -15.33 -10.98
N ALA A 65 6.62 -16.33 -11.18
CA ALA A 65 7.21 -16.62 -12.48
C ALA A 65 6.15 -17.05 -13.51
N GLU A 66 5.25 -17.95 -13.10
CA GLU A 66 4.14 -18.42 -13.94
C GLU A 66 3.20 -17.28 -14.32
N LYS A 67 2.82 -16.44 -13.35
CA LYS A 67 1.99 -15.26 -13.59
C LYS A 67 2.63 -14.28 -14.57
N LYS A 68 3.95 -14.07 -14.46
CA LYS A 68 4.69 -13.20 -15.38
C LYS A 68 4.66 -13.77 -16.80
N LYS A 69 4.86 -15.08 -16.95
CA LYS A 69 4.79 -15.76 -18.24
C LYS A 69 3.41 -15.65 -18.86
N ILE A 70 2.34 -15.95 -18.10
CA ILE A 70 0.95 -15.83 -18.59
C ILE A 70 0.64 -14.40 -19.06
N ALA A 71 1.04 -13.39 -18.29
CA ALA A 71 0.85 -12.00 -18.68
C ALA A 71 1.64 -11.65 -19.94
N GLN A 72 2.88 -12.12 -20.06
CA GLN A 72 3.71 -11.91 -21.25
C GLN A 72 3.08 -12.55 -22.49
N ASP A 73 2.77 -13.85 -22.43
CA ASP A 73 2.18 -14.63 -23.53
C ASP A 73 0.86 -13.98 -24.02
N TYR A 74 0.04 -13.43 -23.10
CA TYR A 74 -1.19 -12.72 -23.43
C TYR A 74 -0.93 -11.43 -24.24
N TYR A 75 -0.02 -10.58 -23.78
CA TYR A 75 0.25 -9.31 -24.46
C TYR A 75 1.01 -9.50 -25.78
N GLU A 76 1.89 -10.50 -25.88
CA GLU A 76 2.54 -10.85 -27.15
C GLU A 76 1.49 -11.17 -28.21
N ARG A 77 0.53 -12.05 -27.90
CA ARG A 77 -0.58 -12.37 -28.82
C ARG A 77 -1.48 -11.19 -29.14
N LEU A 78 -1.75 -10.33 -28.15
CA LEU A 78 -2.56 -9.13 -28.33
C LEU A 78 -1.93 -8.20 -29.39
N TYR A 79 -0.63 -7.94 -29.27
CA TYR A 79 0.08 -7.05 -30.19
C TYR A 79 0.38 -7.70 -31.55
N GLU A 80 0.58 -9.01 -31.62
CA GLU A 80 0.66 -9.74 -32.88
C GLU A 80 -0.67 -9.68 -33.66
N GLN A 81 -1.80 -9.82 -32.95
CA GLN A 81 -3.12 -9.72 -33.53
C GLN A 81 -3.45 -8.30 -34.01
N ASP A 82 -3.06 -7.27 -33.25
CA ASP A 82 -3.28 -5.87 -33.65
C ASP A 82 -2.40 -5.47 -34.85
N CYS A 83 -1.16 -5.98 -34.94
CA CYS A 83 -0.29 -5.78 -36.10
C CYS A 83 -0.87 -6.37 -37.39
N SER A 84 -1.65 -7.46 -37.29
CA SER A 84 -2.32 -8.08 -38.45
C SER A 84 -3.68 -7.45 -38.81
N ARG A 85 -4.25 -6.62 -37.92
CA ARG A 85 -5.53 -5.91 -38.14
C ARG A 85 -5.41 -4.55 -38.82
N GLY A 86 -4.20 -4.05 -39.04
CA GLY A 86 -3.96 -2.97 -40.01
C GLY A 86 -4.65 -1.63 -39.71
N GLU A 87 -4.86 -1.28 -38.44
CA GLU A 87 -5.14 0.12 -38.09
C GLU A 87 -3.84 0.79 -37.65
N ASN A 88 -3.37 1.74 -38.46
CA ASN A 88 -2.16 2.53 -38.23
C ASN A 88 -2.27 3.32 -36.91
N TRP A 89 -1.83 2.75 -35.80
CA TRP A 89 -1.58 3.52 -34.59
C TRP A 89 -0.21 4.18 -34.68
N THR A 90 -0.23 5.49 -34.95
CA THR A 90 0.96 6.33 -34.81
C THR A 90 1.27 6.45 -33.32
N ILE A 91 2.37 5.86 -32.87
CA ILE A 91 2.92 6.16 -31.54
C ILE A 91 3.25 7.65 -31.54
N PRO A 92 2.72 8.48 -30.62
CA PRO A 92 3.19 9.85 -30.48
C PRO A 92 4.57 9.77 -29.82
N THR A 93 5.59 9.44 -30.60
CA THR A 93 6.98 9.67 -30.22
C THR A 93 7.17 11.17 -30.17
N GLY A 94 7.05 11.73 -28.96
CA GLY A 94 7.56 13.05 -28.65
C GLY A 94 9.07 13.04 -28.81
N SER A 95 9.56 13.25 -30.03
CA SER A 95 10.88 13.77 -30.40
C SER A 95 11.15 13.45 -31.87
N LYS A 96 10.77 14.36 -32.77
CA LYS A 96 11.46 14.50 -34.05
C LYS A 96 12.79 15.18 -33.76
N PHE A 97 13.89 14.42 -33.67
CA PHE A 97 15.21 15.00 -33.80
C PHE A 97 15.57 14.91 -35.29
N THR A 98 15.27 15.97 -36.03
CA THR A 98 15.88 16.21 -37.35
C THR A 98 17.09 17.08 -37.11
N SER A 99 18.29 16.48 -37.09
CA SER A 99 19.51 17.24 -37.34
C SER A 99 19.75 17.21 -38.85
N ASP A 100 19.11 18.14 -39.55
CA ASP A 100 19.60 18.60 -40.85
C ASP A 100 20.50 19.80 -40.57
N THR A 101 21.82 19.59 -40.65
CA THR A 101 22.86 20.42 -41.29
C THR A 101 24.22 19.80 -40.95
#